data_AF-A0A0E9N6K1-F1
#
_entry.id   AF-A0A0E9N6K1-F1
#
_cell.length_a   1.000
_cell.length_b   1.000
_cell.length_c   1.000
_cell.angle_alpha   90.00
_cell.angle_beta   90.00
_cell.angle_gamma   90.00
#
_symmetry.space_group_name_H-M   'P 1'
#
loop_
_entity.id
_entity.type
_entity.pdbx_description
1 polymer ?
#
loop_
_entity_poly.entity_id
_entity_poly.type
_entity_poly.pdbx_seq_one_letter_code
_entity_poly.pdbx_strand_id
1 'polypeptide(L)'
;MLRITKADADADAKTSLTQKDYTIKLFQQVQEAYLERVDDLANLTAEQRYLKLIRQSPAIIKNFPLKYIASWLGIKPESLSRIRKEIS
;
A
#
# COMPACT_ATOMS: atom_id res chain seq x y z
N MET A 1 4.81 -18.29 10.83
CA MET A 1 4.46 -16.90 11.19
C MET A 1 4.32 -16.84 12.70
N LEU A 2 4.92 -15.85 13.34
CA LEU A 2 4.67 -15.58 14.76
C LEU A 2 3.23 -15.05 14.89
N ARG A 3 2.42 -15.67 15.74
CA ARG A 3 1.05 -15.23 16.08
C ARG A 3 1.07 -14.77 17.53
N ILE A 4 0.77 -13.50 17.74
CA ILE A 4 0.50 -12.94 19.07
C ILE A 4 -1.00 -12.81 19.23
N THR A 5 -1.53 -13.18 20.39
CA THR A 5 -2.96 -12.99 20.67
C THR A 5 -3.20 -11.56 21.11
N LYS A 6 -4.45 -11.07 20.96
CA LYS A 6 -4.83 -9.73 21.41
C LYS A 6 -4.54 -9.52 22.90
N ALA A 7 -4.70 -10.56 23.71
CA ALA A 7 -4.41 -10.53 25.14
C ALA A 7 -2.91 -10.32 25.43
N ASP A 8 -2.03 -10.96 24.66
CA ASP A 8 -0.57 -10.82 24.81
C ASP A 8 -0.11 -9.42 24.37
N ALA A 9 -0.66 -8.90 23.28
CA ALA A 9 -0.38 -7.54 22.81
C ALA A 9 -0.86 -6.47 23.81
N ASP A 10 -2.03 -6.67 24.42
CA ASP A 10 -2.59 -5.75 25.42
C ASP A 10 -1.80 -5.79 26.76
N ALA A 11 -1.19 -6.94 27.10
CA ALA A 11 -0.32 -7.09 28.26
C ALA A 11 1.05 -6.42 28.04
N ASP A 12 1.65 -6.61 26.86
CA ASP A 12 2.93 -6.00 26.52
C ASP A 12 2.84 -4.47 26.36
N ALA A 13 1.71 -3.96 25.86
CA ALA A 13 1.43 -2.53 25.73
C ALA A 13 1.42 -1.78 27.08
N LYS A 14 1.17 -2.49 28.20
CA LYS A 14 1.25 -1.93 29.55
C LYS A 14 2.66 -1.95 30.14
N THR A 15 3.53 -2.80 29.60
CA THR A 15 4.83 -3.16 30.19
C THR A 15 5.98 -2.37 29.56
N SER A 16 5.86 -1.98 28.28
CA SER A 16 6.92 -1.25 27.57
C SER A 16 6.38 0.01 26.90
N LEU A 17 6.76 1.17 27.45
CA LEU A 17 6.53 2.49 26.84
C LEU A 17 6.94 2.48 25.35
N THR A 18 8.06 1.82 25.05
CA THR A 18 8.62 1.71 23.70
C THR A 18 7.75 0.91 22.73
N GLN A 19 7.09 -0.16 23.20
CA GLN A 19 6.21 -0.95 22.32
C GLN A 19 4.95 -0.17 21.98
N LYS A 20 4.36 0.54 22.95
CA LYS A 20 3.23 1.44 22.72
C LYS A 20 3.59 2.53 21.71
N ASP A 21 4.72 3.21 21.89
CA ASP A 21 5.18 4.28 21.00
C ASP A 21 5.48 3.76 19.59
N TYR A 22 6.13 2.60 19.48
CA TYR A 22 6.37 1.95 18.20
C TYR A 22 5.06 1.62 17.48
N THR A 23 4.10 1.04 18.21
CA THR A 23 2.81 0.65 17.62
C THR A 23 2.03 1.89 17.18
N ILE A 24 2.03 2.97 17.97
CA ILE A 24 1.42 4.25 17.60
C ILE A 24 2.06 4.81 16.32
N LYS A 25 3.40 4.82 16.26
CA LYS A 25 4.13 5.31 15.08
C LYS A 25 3.81 4.47 13.84
N LEU A 26 3.80 3.15 13.97
CA LEU A 26 3.44 2.24 12.87
C LEU A 26 2.01 2.50 12.39
N PHE A 27 1.06 2.62 13.31
CA PHE A 27 -0.33 2.94 12.96
C PHE A 27 -0.42 4.26 12.23
N GLN A 28 0.26 5.31 12.70
CA GLN A 28 0.28 6.61 12.05
C GLN A 28 0.80 6.50 10.61
N GLN A 29 1.92 5.81 10.38
CA GLN A 29 2.47 5.62 9.03
C GLN A 29 1.51 4.87 8.09
N VAL A 30 0.82 3.84 8.61
CA VAL A 30 -0.18 3.09 7.82
C VAL A 30 -1.38 3.98 7.47
N GLN A 31 -1.81 4.85 8.38
CA GLN A 31 -2.91 5.79 8.14
C GLN A 31 -2.52 6.85 7.10
N GLU A 32 -1.32 7.42 7.21
CA GLU A 32 -0.80 8.39 6.22
C GLU A 32 -0.75 7.77 4.82
N ALA A 33 -0.22 6.55 4.70
CA ALA A 33 -0.19 5.82 3.43
C ALA A 33 -1.59 5.52 2.88
N TYR A 34 -2.56 5.23 3.76
CA TYR A 34 -3.95 5.03 3.36
C TYR A 34 -4.59 6.33 2.84
N LEU A 35 -4.38 7.46 3.52
CA LEU A 35 -4.89 8.76 3.10
C LEU A 35 -4.29 9.19 1.76
N GLU A 36 -2.97 9.02 1.57
CA GLU A 36 -2.30 9.31 0.29
C GLU A 36 -2.90 8.47 -0.84
N ARG A 37 -3.19 7.19 -0.58
CA ARG A 37 -3.86 6.32 -1.55
C ARG A 37 -5.28 6.80 -1.90
N VAL A 38 -6.05 7.23 -0.90
CA VAL A 38 -7.41 7.75 -1.14
C VAL A 38 -7.34 9.03 -1.98
N ASP A 39 -6.40 9.92 -1.68
CA ASP A 39 -6.15 11.15 -2.43
C ASP A 39 -5.76 10.85 -3.89
N ASP A 40 -4.81 9.92 -4.09
CA ASP A 40 -4.42 9.46 -5.43
C ASP A 40 -5.61 8.88 -6.21
N LEU A 41 -6.50 8.15 -5.54
CA LEU A 41 -7.68 7.57 -6.17
C LEU A 41 -8.69 8.64 -6.61
N ALA A 42 -8.81 9.73 -5.86
CA ALA A 42 -9.72 10.83 -6.12
C ALA A 42 -9.17 11.84 -7.15
N ASN A 43 -7.88 12.15 -7.09
CA ASN A 43 -7.29 13.28 -7.81
C ASN A 43 -6.45 12.88 -9.02
N LEU A 44 -5.89 11.67 -9.04
CA LEU A 44 -5.00 11.22 -10.12
C LEU A 44 -5.70 10.32 -11.12
N THR A 45 -5.30 10.44 -12.39
CA THR A 45 -5.72 9.51 -13.43
C THR A 45 -5.07 8.13 -13.23
N ALA A 46 -5.66 7.12 -13.86
CA ALA A 46 -5.11 5.76 -13.86
C ALA A 46 -3.64 5.68 -14.31
N GLU A 47 -3.28 6.49 -15.31
CA GLU A 47 -1.92 6.59 -15.84
C GLU A 47 -0.96 7.25 -14.84
N GLN A 48 -1.37 8.37 -14.24
CA GLN A 48 -0.58 9.05 -13.22
C GLN A 48 -0.32 8.16 -12.00
N ARG A 49 -1.35 7.41 -11.54
CA ARG A 49 -1.19 6.42 -10.48
C ARG A 49 -0.22 5.31 -10.86
N TYR A 50 -0.26 4.83 -12.10
CA TYR A 50 0.66 3.81 -12.59
C TYR A 50 2.11 4.33 -12.65
N LEU A 51 2.33 5.54 -13.14
CA LEU A 51 3.64 6.18 -13.16
C LEU A 51 4.19 6.41 -11.74
N LYS A 52 3.34 6.83 -10.80
CA LYS A 52 3.69 6.97 -9.38
C LYS A 52 4.14 5.63 -8.80
N LEU A 53 3.41 4.54 -9.08
CA LEU A 53 3.74 3.19 -8.64
C LEU A 53 5.09 2.70 -9.21
N ILE A 54 5.38 2.96 -10.49
CA ILE A 54 6.67 2.60 -11.11
C ILE A 54 7.83 3.30 -10.39
N ARG A 55 7.66 4.59 -10.06
CA ARG A 55 8.71 5.39 -9.39
C ARG A 55 8.93 4.96 -7.95
N GLN A 56 7.85 4.70 -7.21
CA GLN A 56 7.93 4.34 -5.79
C GLN A 56 8.33 2.88 -5.55
N SER A 57 7.91 1.96 -6.42
CA SER A 57 8.06 0.53 -6.18
C SER A 57 8.17 -0.26 -7.49
N PRO A 58 9.29 -0.11 -8.22
CA PRO A 58 9.49 -0.78 -9.51
C PRO A 58 9.49 -2.32 -9.39
N ALA A 59 9.82 -2.86 -8.21
CA ALA A 59 9.78 -4.30 -7.95
C ALA A 59 8.36 -4.89 -8.03
N ILE A 60 7.33 -4.12 -7.69
CA ILE A 60 5.93 -4.57 -7.75
C ILE A 60 5.55 -4.88 -9.20
N ILE A 61 5.96 -4.01 -10.13
CA ILE A 61 5.64 -4.15 -11.56
C ILE A 61 6.30 -5.39 -12.17
N LYS A 62 7.48 -5.77 -11.67
CA LYS A 62 8.23 -6.93 -12.17
C LYS A 62 7.75 -8.26 -11.58
N ASN A 63 7.35 -8.25 -10.31
CA ASN A 63 7.11 -9.49 -9.57
C ASN A 63 5.63 -9.86 -9.42
N PHE A 64 4.71 -8.92 -9.67
CA PHE A 64 3.27 -9.16 -9.48
C PHE A 64 2.51 -9.32 -10.79
N PRO A 65 1.52 -10.25 -10.84
CA PRO A 65 0.62 -10.36 -11.99
C PRO A 65 -0.18 -9.07 -12.24
N LEU A 66 -0.41 -8.77 -13.52
CA LEU A 66 -1.10 -7.56 -13.98
C LEU A 66 -2.46 -7.34 -13.30
N LYS A 67 -3.21 -8.42 -13.04
CA LYS A 67 -4.53 -8.36 -12.40
C LYS A 67 -4.49 -7.69 -11.02
N TYR A 68 -3.47 -7.99 -10.20
CA TYR A 68 -3.35 -7.42 -8.86
C TYR A 68 -2.95 -5.95 -8.92
N ILE A 69 -2.06 -5.60 -9.85
CA ILE A 69 -1.65 -4.21 -10.08
C ILE A 69 -2.86 -3.39 -10.56
N ALA A 70 -3.67 -3.92 -11.48
CA ALA A 70 -4.87 -3.26 -11.97
C ALA A 70 -5.90 -3.05 -10.85
N SER A 71 -6.13 -4.09 -10.03
CA SER A 71 -6.99 -3.98 -8.84
C SER A 71 -6.47 -2.94 -7.85
N TRP A 72 -5.16 -2.87 -7.63
CA TRP A 72 -4.55 -1.88 -6.73
C TRP A 72 -4.73 -0.45 -7.26
N LEU A 73 -4.63 -0.26 -8.58
CA LEU A 73 -4.84 1.01 -9.27
C LEU A 73 -6.33 1.38 -9.47
N GLY A 74 -7.26 0.50 -9.10
CA GLY A 74 -8.70 0.73 -9.26
C GLY A 74 -9.18 0.74 -10.72
N ILE A 75 -8.52 -0.03 -11.60
CA ILE A 75 -8.87 -0.11 -13.01
C ILE A 75 -9.00 -1.56 -13.48
N LYS A 76 -9.61 -1.76 -14.65
CA LYS A 76 -9.66 -3.08 -15.27
C LYS A 76 -8.28 -3.50 -15.80
N PRO A 77 -7.93 -4.81 -15.78
CA PRO A 77 -6.66 -5.29 -16.30
C PRO A 77 -6.37 -4.89 -17.75
N GLU A 78 -7.39 -4.79 -18.59
CA GLU A 78 -7.29 -4.37 -19.99
C GLU A 78 -6.85 -2.91 -20.10
N SER A 79 -7.38 -2.03 -19.24
CA SER A 79 -6.97 -0.62 -19.16
C SER A 79 -5.50 -0.50 -18.77
N LEU A 80 -5.06 -1.28 -17.77
CA LEU A 80 -3.65 -1.29 -17.37
C LEU A 80 -2.74 -1.82 -18.48
N SER A 81 -3.18 -2.85 -19.20
CA SER A 81 -2.45 -3.40 -20.35
C SER A 81 -2.24 -2.34 -21.44
N ARG A 82 -3.26 -1.52 -21.71
CA ARG A 82 -3.15 -0.40 -22.66
C ARG A 82 -2.16 0.65 -22.19
N ILE A 83 -2.29 1.13 -20.95
CA ILE A 83 -1.37 2.12 -20.36
C ILE A 83 0.08 1.65 -20.42
N ARG A 84 0.34 0.36 -20.15
CA ARG A 84 1.68 -0.22 -20.26
C ARG A 84 2.26 -0.17 -21.66
N LYS A 85 1.43 -0.32 -22.70
CA LYS A 85 1.88 -0.27 -24.10
C LYS A 85 2.13 1.15 -24.59
N GLU A 86 1.42 2.14 -24.05
CA GLU A 86 1.60 3.55 -24.43
C GLU A 86 2.87 4.16 -23.82
N ILE A 87 3.29 3.66 -22.66
CA ILE A 87 4.47 4.14 -21.92
C ILE A 87 5.76 3.37 -22.30
N SER A 88 5.64 2.16 -22.87
CA SER A 88 6.77 1.25 -23.15
C SER A 88 7.27 1.32 -24.58
#